data_AF-A0A3D5B5K6-F1
#
_entry.id   AF-A0A3D5B5K6-F1
#
_cell.length_a   1.000
_cell.length_b   1.000
_cell.length_c   1.000
_cell.angle_alpha   90.00
_cell.angle_beta   90.00
_cell.angle_gamma   90.00
#
_symmetry.space_group_name_H-M   'P 1'
#
loop_
_entity.id
_entity.type
_entity.pdbx_description
1 polymer ?
#
loop_
_entity_poly.entity_id
_entity_poly.type
_entity_poly.pdbx_seq_one_letter_code
_entity_poly.pdbx_strand_id
1 'polypeptide(L)'
;MTLSFNPQEFYLTQGQISDPGSYTSELKQLSDDLPVLIKTIQGLMVHLHWAERYGLFLDKARKVEAKIRIVQDWRRSGFPAAAVRFHRSPA
;
A
#
# COMPACT_ATOMS: atom_id res chain seq x y z
N MET A 1 -24.27 -24.76 -18.70
CA MET A 1 -22.95 -24.23 -19.07
C MET A 1 -22.14 -24.10 -17.79
N THR A 2 -21.16 -24.98 -17.58
CA THR A 2 -20.24 -24.86 -16.44
C THR A 2 -19.22 -23.78 -16.76
N LEU A 3 -19.28 -22.65 -16.05
CA LEU A 3 -18.22 -21.66 -16.06
C LEU A 3 -16.96 -22.34 -15.48
N SER A 4 -16.00 -22.63 -16.36
CA SER A 4 -14.67 -23.05 -15.92
C SER A 4 -14.02 -21.85 -15.23
N PHE A 5 -13.61 -22.02 -13.98
CA PHE A 5 -12.88 -20.97 -13.26
C PHE A 5 -11.56 -20.68 -13.97
N ASN A 6 -11.35 -19.41 -14.36
CA ASN A 6 -10.09 -18.91 -14.89
C ASN A 6 -9.40 -18.07 -13.80
N PRO A 7 -8.34 -18.58 -13.16
CA PRO A 7 -7.62 -17.84 -12.12
C PRO A 7 -7.02 -16.53 -12.62
N GLN A 8 -6.57 -16.47 -13.88
CA GLN A 8 -5.97 -15.26 -14.45
C GLN A 8 -7.01 -14.14 -14.55
N GLU A 9 -8.22 -14.44 -15.03
CA GLU A 9 -9.32 -13.46 -15.09
C GLU A 9 -9.74 -13.00 -13.69
N PHE A 10 -9.77 -13.91 -12.72
CA PHE A 10 -10.14 -13.59 -11.34
C PHE A 10 -9.20 -12.55 -10.71
N TYR A 11 -7.88 -12.76 -10.81
CA TYR A 11 -6.88 -11.88 -10.20
C TYR A 11 -6.64 -10.56 -10.94
N LEU A 12 -7.30 -10.32 -12.08
CA LEU A 12 -7.31 -9.01 -12.74
C LEU A 12 -8.27 -8.01 -12.07
N THR A 13 -9.12 -8.47 -11.15
CA THR A 13 -10.12 -7.63 -10.48
C THR A 13 -9.81 -7.44 -9.00
N GLN A 14 -10.28 -6.32 -8.44
CA GLN A 14 -10.18 -6.09 -7.00
C GLN A 14 -11.13 -7.02 -6.24
N GLY A 15 -10.61 -7.69 -5.20
CA GLY A 15 -11.42 -8.48 -4.27
C GLY A 15 -11.85 -7.67 -3.05
N GLN A 16 -12.59 -8.28 -2.13
CA GLN A 16 -13.10 -7.60 -0.92
C GLN A 16 -12.01 -6.88 -0.10
N ILE A 17 -10.81 -7.46 0.00
CA ILE A 17 -9.69 -6.90 0.75
C ILE A 17 -9.05 -5.72 0.01
N SER A 18 -8.96 -5.82 -1.32
CA SER A 18 -8.20 -4.90 -2.16
C SER A 18 -9.05 -3.82 -2.83
N ASP A 19 -10.37 -3.89 -2.71
CA ASP A 19 -11.30 -2.89 -3.21
C ASP A 19 -11.03 -1.51 -2.56
N PRO A 20 -10.64 -0.49 -3.34
CA PRO A 20 -10.37 0.85 -2.84
C PRO A 20 -11.65 1.66 -2.57
N GLY A 21 -12.83 1.20 -2.99
CA GLY A 21 -14.10 1.91 -2.82
C GLY A 21 -14.04 3.34 -3.38
N SER A 22 -14.32 4.34 -2.54
CA SER A 22 -14.30 5.76 -2.93
C SER A 22 -12.94 6.26 -3.42
N TYR A 23 -11.84 5.56 -3.12
CA TYR A 23 -10.48 5.96 -3.50
C TYR A 23 -10.05 5.41 -4.87
N THR A 24 -10.96 4.78 -5.63
CA THR A 24 -10.66 4.24 -6.96
C THR A 24 -10.05 5.28 -7.90
N SER A 25 -10.50 6.53 -7.84
CA SER A 25 -9.98 7.62 -8.69
C SER A 25 -8.52 7.99 -8.40
N GLU A 26 -8.04 7.75 -7.17
CA GLU A 26 -6.64 7.97 -6.80
C GLU A 26 -5.74 6.92 -7.46
N LEU A 27 -6.19 5.66 -7.51
CA LEU A 27 -5.43 4.58 -8.16
C LEU A 27 -5.39 4.72 -9.68
N LYS A 28 -6.41 5.32 -10.30
CA LYS A 28 -6.44 5.60 -11.75
C LYS A 28 -5.36 6.59 -12.20
N GLN A 29 -4.72 7.31 -11.28
CA GLN A 29 -3.63 8.24 -11.58
C GLN A 29 -2.26 7.54 -11.62
N LEU A 30 -2.18 6.28 -11.19
CA LEU A 30 -0.95 5.51 -11.28
C LEU A 30 -0.65 5.16 -12.73
N SER A 31 0.65 5.20 -13.07
CA SER A 31 1.11 4.79 -14.40
C SER A 31 0.88 3.29 -14.61
N ASP A 32 0.48 2.94 -15.83
CA ASP A 32 0.41 1.59 -16.36
C ASP A 32 1.77 1.04 -16.80
N ASP A 33 2.81 1.88 -16.87
CA ASP A 33 4.18 1.48 -17.10
C ASP A 33 4.80 0.89 -15.82
N LEU A 34 5.21 -0.38 -15.90
CA LEU A 34 5.73 -1.12 -14.74
C LEU A 34 6.99 -0.47 -14.13
N PRO A 35 8.03 -0.06 -14.88
CA PRO A 35 9.15 0.69 -14.34
C PRO A 35 8.75 1.97 -13.58
N VAL A 36 7.86 2.78 -14.14
CA VAL A 36 7.36 4.01 -13.49
C VAL A 36 6.57 3.68 -12.22
N LEU A 37 5.74 2.64 -12.27
CA LEU A 37 4.98 2.17 -11.11
C LEU A 37 5.90 1.70 -9.97
N ILE A 38 6.91 0.89 -10.28
CA ILE A 38 7.92 0.44 -9.31
C ILE A 38 8.61 1.64 -8.67
N LYS A 39 9.06 2.60 -9.48
CA LYS A 39 9.72 3.82 -8.98
C LYS A 39 8.80 4.64 -8.07
N THR A 40 7.50 4.67 -8.37
CA THR A 40 6.49 5.40 -7.59
C THR A 40 6.25 4.77 -6.23
N ILE A 41 6.17 3.43 -6.17
CA ILE A 41 5.85 2.69 -4.93
C ILE A 41 7.08 2.45 -4.06
N GLN A 42 8.27 2.36 -4.67
CA GLN A 42 9.48 1.99 -3.95
C GLN A 42 9.85 3.02 -2.88
N GLY A 43 10.04 2.52 -1.66
CA GLY A 43 10.34 3.37 -0.52
C GLY A 43 9.11 4.05 0.08
N LEU A 44 7.87 3.68 -0.28
CA LEU A 44 6.67 4.15 0.43
C LEU A 44 6.29 3.28 1.63
N MET A 45 6.86 2.08 1.74
CA MET A 45 6.53 1.12 2.78
C MET A 45 7.78 0.69 3.54
N VAL A 46 7.66 0.55 4.86
CA VAL A 46 8.68 -0.04 5.72
C VAL A 46 8.06 -1.25 6.43
N HIS A 47 8.80 -2.36 6.47
CA HIS A 47 8.38 -3.49 7.27
C HIS A 47 8.49 -3.15 8.75
N LEU A 48 7.41 -3.34 9.52
CA LEU A 48 7.31 -2.88 10.92
C LEU A 48 8.51 -3.31 11.78
N HIS A 49 8.94 -4.56 11.64
CA HIS A 49 10.06 -5.13 12.41
C HIS A 49 11.46 -4.63 11.97
N TRP A 50 11.54 -3.89 10.86
CA TRP A 50 12.78 -3.28 10.36
C TRP A 50 12.83 -1.77 10.62
N ALA A 51 11.73 -1.16 11.08
CA ALA A 51 11.63 0.29 11.24
C ALA A 51 12.79 0.88 12.06
N GLU A 52 13.12 0.30 13.21
CA GLU A 52 14.20 0.79 14.08
C GLU A 52 15.59 0.74 13.41
N ARG A 53 15.84 -0.25 12.54
CA ARG A 53 17.08 -0.34 11.76
C ARG A 53 17.19 0.77 10.70
N TYR A 54 16.05 1.34 10.31
CA TYR A 54 15.95 2.51 9.44
C TYR A 54 15.84 3.83 10.24
N GLY A 55 16.04 3.80 11.57
CA GLY A 55 15.92 4.99 12.42
C GLY A 55 14.48 5.47 12.66
N LEU A 56 13.48 4.64 12.31
CA LEU A 56 12.06 4.96 12.49
C LEU A 56 11.54 4.36 13.79
N PHE A 57 11.13 5.22 14.72
CA PHE A 57 10.49 4.82 15.97
C PHE A 57 8.99 5.10 15.89
N LEU A 58 8.20 4.03 15.82
CA LEU A 58 6.76 4.10 15.64
C LEU A 58 6.04 4.10 16.97
N ASP A 59 5.10 5.04 17.14
CA ASP A 59 4.22 5.06 18.30
C ASP A 59 3.22 3.89 18.29
N LYS A 60 2.45 3.76 19.37
CA LYS A 60 1.45 2.69 19.51
C LYS A 60 0.38 2.76 18.41
N ALA A 61 -0.03 3.95 17.99
CA ALA A 61 -1.05 4.14 16.97
C ALA A 61 -0.57 3.64 15.60
N ARG A 62 0.69 3.92 15.22
CA ARG A 62 1.32 3.45 13.97
C ARG A 62 1.58 1.95 13.98
N LYS A 63 1.95 1.36 15.11
CA LYS A 63 2.09 -0.10 15.24
C LYS A 63 0.78 -0.85 14.97
N VAL A 64 -0.37 -0.25 15.29
CA VAL A 64 -1.69 -0.86 15.05
C VAL A 64 -2.06 -0.87 13.57
N GLU A 65 -1.53 0.04 12.74
CA GLU A 65 -1.84 0.10 11.31
C GLU A 65 -1.43 -1.15 10.53
N ALA A 66 -0.39 -1.86 10.98
CA ALA A 66 0.00 -3.15 10.39
C ALA A 66 -1.10 -4.23 10.48
N LYS A 67 -2.15 -3.99 11.28
CA LYS A 67 -3.32 -4.86 11.43
C LYS A 67 -4.48 -4.47 10.52
N ILE A 68 -4.39 -3.36 9.79
CA ILE A 68 -5.39 -3.00 8.79
C ILE A 68 -5.35 -4.04 7.67
N ARG A 69 -6.52 -4.52 7.27
CA ARG A 69 -6.67 -5.58 6.25
C ARG A 69 -7.42 -5.10 5.01
N ILE A 70 -8.31 -4.12 5.13
CA ILE A 70 -9.14 -3.63 4.03
C ILE A 70 -8.54 -2.32 3.52
N VAL A 71 -8.34 -2.21 2.20
CA VAL A 71 -7.75 -1.01 1.57
C VAL A 71 -8.50 0.28 1.94
N GLN A 72 -9.83 0.22 2.00
CA GLN A 72 -10.67 1.36 2.37
C GLN A 72 -10.38 1.91 3.78
N ASP A 73 -9.92 1.05 4.70
CA ASP A 73 -9.64 1.45 6.08
C ASP A 73 -8.25 2.05 6.25
N TRP A 74 -7.33 1.77 5.31
CA TRP A 74 -5.98 2.36 5.32
C TRP A 74 -6.02 3.88 5.20
N ARG A 75 -6.92 4.43 4.36
CA ARG A 75 -7.04 5.89 4.25
C ARG A 75 -7.70 6.53 5.47
N ARG A 76 -8.59 5.78 6.15
CA ARG A 76 -9.25 6.23 7.39
C ARG A 76 -8.31 6.28 8.59
N SER A 77 -7.19 5.54 8.57
CA SER A 77 -6.22 5.52 9.68
C SER A 77 -5.34 6.77 9.79
N GLY A 78 -5.57 7.77 8.92
CA GLY A 78 -5.02 9.13 9.06
C GLY A 78 -3.58 9.29 8.57
N PHE A 79 -3.12 8.45 7.64
CA PHE A 79 -1.78 8.58 7.05
C PHE A 79 -1.66 9.93 6.29
N PRO A 80 -0.87 10.91 6.75
CA PRO A 80 -0.57 12.09 5.95
C PRO A 80 0.43 11.64 4.89
N ALA A 81 0.08 11.78 3.61
CA ALA A 81 0.95 11.44 2.47
C ALA A 81 2.35 12.10 2.51
N ALA A 82 2.61 13.04 3.44
CA ALA A 82 3.85 13.78 3.59
C ALA A 82 4.75 13.36 4.78
N ALA A 83 4.35 12.42 5.63
CA ALA A 83 4.97 12.26 6.96
C ALA A 83 6.15 11.27 7.07
N VAL A 84 6.44 10.47 6.04
CA VAL A 84 7.64 9.62 6.06
C VAL A 84 8.67 10.19 5.08
N ARG A 85 9.40 11.21 5.53
CA ARG A 85 10.67 11.57 4.88
C ARG A 85 11.71 10.53 5.32
N PHE A 86 11.94 9.53 4.48
CA PHE A 86 13.11 8.67 4.58
C PHE A 86 14.36 9.55 4.47
N HIS A 87 14.94 9.91 5.61
CA HIS A 87 16.27 10.51 5.63
C HIS A 87 17.23 9.36 5.28
N ARG A 88 17.64 9.29 4.01
CA ARG A 88 18.80 8.47 3.66
C ARG A 88 19.99 9.09 4.40
N SER A 89 20.55 8.36 5.36
CA SER A 89 21.88 8.69 5.86
C SER A 89 22.84 8.67 4.66
N PRO A 90 23.72 9.67 4.49
CA PRO A 90 24.76 9.59 3.49
C PRO A 90 25.69 8.43 3.86
N ALA A 91 26.12 7.70 2.83
CA ALA A 91 27.11 6.63 2.94
C ALA A 91 28.48 7.16 3.33
#